data_AF-A0A7K1B4W5-F1
#
_entry.id   AF-A0A7K1B4W5-F1
#
_cell.length_a   1.000
_cell.length_b   1.000
_cell.length_c   1.000
_cell.angle_alpha   90.00
_cell.angle_beta   90.00
_cell.angle_gamma   90.00
#
_symmetry.space_group_name_H-M   'P 1'
#
loop_
_entity.id
_entity.type
_entity.pdbx_description
1 polymer ?
#
loop_
_entity_poly.entity_id
_entity_poly.type
_entity_poly.pdbx_seq_one_letter_code
_entity_poly.pdbx_strand_id
1 'polypeptide(L)'
;MLTAVTQTGASISAEVLGALNSLSWVRAEVEPPESDLNPIAPEMKEIIWGFGPYVVFALLLIFVLFPKLKQGMDARYESIRSDHEQADAMRAAARAEVAEYEAQLASVKAEAAAIVDAARQQLEGERQEALASLNARLADERAAAAAENDAARAAVRDQIQSAVADVAGRAGELATGRAPSADVVSRVVNEVMAR
;
A
#
# COMPACT_ATOMS: atom_id res chain seq x y z
N MET A 1 -21.65 -171.72 15.15
CA MET A 1 -21.38 -172.09 13.75
C MET A 1 -20.93 -170.84 13.01
N LEU A 2 -19.77 -170.94 12.35
CA LEU A 2 -19.17 -170.07 11.32
C LEU A 2 -19.02 -168.55 11.61
N THR A 3 -17.85 -168.03 11.98
CA THR A 3 -16.61 -167.69 11.22
C THR A 3 -16.61 -166.28 10.58
N ALA A 4 -15.80 -165.40 11.20
CA ALA A 4 -14.96 -164.30 10.68
C ALA A 4 -15.55 -163.16 9.81
N VAL A 5 -15.33 -161.91 10.27
CA VAL A 5 -14.33 -160.99 9.66
C VAL A 5 -13.95 -159.89 10.68
N THR A 6 -12.66 -159.85 10.99
CA THR A 6 -11.84 -158.79 11.61
C THR A 6 -11.43 -157.81 10.49
N GLN A 7 -11.25 -156.49 10.65
CA GLN A 7 -10.24 -155.77 11.44
C GLN A 7 -10.43 -154.27 11.12
N THR A 8 -10.68 -153.37 12.09
CA THR A 8 -9.73 -152.42 12.73
C THR A 8 -8.95 -151.58 11.71
N GLY A 9 -8.97 -150.25 11.66
CA GLY A 9 -9.21 -149.18 12.64
C GLY A 9 -8.01 -148.22 12.57
N ALA A 10 -8.21 -146.91 12.33
CA ALA A 10 -7.26 -145.84 12.69
C ALA A 10 -7.85 -144.43 12.38
N SER A 11 -7.94 -143.62 13.42
CA SER A 11 -8.14 -142.16 13.43
C SER A 11 -6.86 -141.43 13.02
N ILE A 12 -6.92 -140.32 12.24
CA ILE A 12 -6.12 -139.08 12.41
C ILE A 12 -6.85 -137.89 11.75
N SER A 13 -6.87 -136.76 12.47
CA SER A 13 -7.34 -135.40 12.21
C SER A 13 -6.53 -134.58 11.20
N ALA A 14 -7.18 -133.69 10.41
CA ALA A 14 -6.56 -132.47 9.84
C ALA A 14 -7.61 -131.47 9.31
N GLU A 15 -7.57 -130.26 9.89
CA GLU A 15 -7.83 -128.92 9.34
C GLU A 15 -8.59 -128.75 8.00
N VAL A 16 -9.77 -128.13 8.06
CA VAL A 16 -10.23 -127.14 7.06
C VAL A 16 -10.86 -125.95 7.78
N LEU A 17 -10.01 -125.19 8.46
CA LEU A 17 -10.23 -123.81 8.92
C LEU A 17 -9.86 -122.88 7.76
N GLY A 18 -10.84 -122.30 7.05
CA GLY A 18 -10.51 -121.36 5.97
C GLY A 18 -11.64 -120.58 5.30
N ALA A 19 -12.91 -120.92 5.51
CA ALA A 19 -13.99 -120.34 4.68
C ALA A 19 -15.11 -119.58 5.43
N LEU A 20 -15.02 -119.39 6.75
CA LEU A 20 -16.12 -118.80 7.55
C LEU A 20 -15.66 -117.73 8.56
N ASN A 21 -14.69 -116.87 8.21
CA ASN A 21 -14.19 -115.81 9.12
C ASN A 21 -14.13 -114.41 8.48
N SER A 22 -15.11 -114.00 7.66
CA SER A 22 -15.07 -112.70 6.96
C SER A 22 -16.31 -111.81 7.04
N LEU A 23 -17.14 -111.93 8.08
CA LEU A 23 -18.24 -110.98 8.35
C LEU A 23 -18.39 -110.70 9.85
N SER A 24 -17.45 -109.95 10.43
CA SER A 24 -17.49 -109.50 11.83
C SER A 24 -17.19 -107.99 11.99
N TRP A 25 -17.86 -107.14 11.20
CA TRP A 25 -17.73 -105.67 11.31
C TRP A 25 -18.96 -104.99 11.91
N VAL A 26 -19.35 -105.33 13.13
CA VAL A 26 -20.10 -104.38 13.97
C VAL A 26 -19.49 -104.40 15.36
N ARG A 27 -18.45 -103.60 15.53
CA ARG A 27 -17.93 -103.18 16.83
C ARG A 27 -18.48 -101.78 17.06
N ALA A 28 -19.43 -101.64 17.99
CA ALA A 28 -19.82 -100.34 18.51
C ALA A 28 -18.76 -99.90 19.52
N GLU A 29 -17.86 -99.02 19.11
CA GLU A 29 -16.97 -98.30 20.02
C GLU A 29 -17.80 -97.18 20.69
N VAL A 30 -17.88 -97.20 22.02
CA VAL A 30 -18.45 -96.12 22.83
C VAL A 30 -17.30 -95.19 23.22
N GLU A 31 -17.18 -94.05 22.55
CA GLU A 31 -16.28 -92.96 22.94
C GLU A 31 -16.90 -92.14 24.10
N PRO A 32 -16.11 -91.71 25.11
CA PRO A 32 -16.59 -90.93 26.25
C PRO A 32 -16.94 -89.49 25.83
N PRO A 33 -17.82 -88.78 26.57
CA PRO A 33 -18.44 -87.55 26.11
C PRO A 33 -17.40 -86.43 25.95
N GLU A 34 -17.16 -86.03 24.70
CA GLU A 34 -16.44 -84.79 24.41
C GLU A 34 -17.23 -83.61 25.02
N SER A 35 -16.50 -82.74 25.71
CA SER A 35 -17.02 -81.54 26.34
C SER A 35 -17.83 -80.72 25.32
N ASP A 36 -19.06 -80.43 25.70
CA ASP A 36 -20.06 -79.62 24.99
C ASP A 36 -19.45 -78.28 24.52
N LEU A 37 -18.85 -78.28 23.32
CA LEU A 37 -18.43 -77.07 22.62
C LEU A 37 -19.71 -76.46 22.05
N ASN A 38 -20.20 -75.45 22.75
CA ASN A 38 -21.43 -74.74 22.43
C ASN A 38 -21.44 -74.29 20.95
N PRO A 39 -22.31 -74.84 20.07
CA PRO A 39 -22.19 -74.72 18.60
C PRO A 39 -22.43 -73.32 18.01
N ILE A 40 -22.66 -72.32 18.86
CA ILE A 40 -22.89 -70.92 18.48
C ILE A 40 -21.82 -69.99 19.08
N ALA A 41 -21.07 -70.44 20.09
CA ALA A 41 -20.04 -69.63 20.72
C ALA A 41 -18.68 -69.94 20.07
N PRO A 42 -18.01 -68.95 19.47
CA PRO A 42 -16.71 -69.17 18.85
C PRO A 42 -15.68 -69.57 19.90
N GLU A 43 -14.78 -70.47 19.55
CA GLU A 43 -13.69 -70.87 20.42
C GLU A 43 -12.69 -69.72 20.62
N MET A 44 -12.06 -69.62 21.79
CA MET A 44 -11.12 -68.53 22.13
C MET A 44 -9.96 -68.42 21.12
N LYS A 45 -9.54 -69.53 20.52
CA LYS A 45 -8.52 -69.56 19.47
C LYS A 45 -8.97 -68.79 18.22
N GLU A 46 -10.23 -68.93 17.82
CA GLU A 46 -10.79 -68.29 16.63
C GLU A 46 -10.97 -66.79 16.83
N ILE A 47 -11.36 -66.37 18.04
CA ILE A 47 -11.40 -64.96 18.43
C ILE A 47 -10.00 -64.35 18.36
N ILE A 48 -8.97 -65.03 18.89
CA ILE A 48 -7.60 -64.51 18.90
C ILE A 48 -7.04 -64.42 17.47
N TRP A 49 -7.23 -65.45 16.63
CA TRP A 49 -6.73 -65.43 15.25
C TRP A 49 -7.54 -64.50 14.33
N GLY A 50 -8.83 -64.29 14.58
CA GLY A 50 -9.66 -63.35 13.84
C GLY A 50 -9.48 -61.89 14.27
N PHE A 51 -9.44 -61.62 15.58
CA PHE A 51 -9.35 -60.27 16.14
C PHE A 51 -7.90 -59.78 16.29
N GLY A 52 -6.93 -60.69 16.44
CA GLY A 52 -5.51 -60.36 16.59
C GLY A 52 -4.98 -59.43 15.47
N PRO A 53 -5.18 -59.74 14.18
CA PRO A 53 -4.79 -58.86 13.09
C PRO A 53 -5.44 -57.47 13.16
N TYR A 54 -6.70 -57.39 13.61
CA TYR A 54 -7.40 -56.12 13.80
C TYR A 54 -6.76 -55.29 14.93
N VAL A 55 -6.36 -55.93 16.04
CA VAL A 55 -5.64 -55.25 17.14
C VAL A 55 -4.28 -54.74 16.66
N VAL A 56 -3.50 -55.58 15.98
CA VAL A 56 -2.18 -55.16 15.45
C VAL A 56 -2.35 -53.99 14.48
N PHE A 57 -3.33 -54.04 13.59
CA PHE A 57 -3.65 -52.93 12.69
C PHE A 57 -4.08 -51.67 13.44
N ALA A 58 -4.96 -51.79 14.44
CA ALA A 58 -5.41 -50.67 15.26
C ALA A 58 -4.24 -50.00 16.00
N LEU A 59 -3.31 -50.79 16.56
CA LEU A 59 -2.10 -50.25 17.18
C LEU A 59 -1.22 -49.52 16.15
N LEU A 60 -1.07 -50.05 14.94
CA LEU A 60 -0.33 -49.38 13.86
C LEU A 60 -0.99 -48.03 13.51
N LEU A 61 -2.32 -47.98 13.42
CA LEU A 61 -3.03 -46.72 13.19
C LEU A 61 -2.79 -45.72 14.32
N ILE A 62 -2.95 -46.14 15.58
CA ILE A 62 -2.77 -45.29 16.77
C ILE A 62 -1.35 -44.74 16.85
N PHE A 63 -0.33 -45.58 16.65
CA PHE A 63 1.06 -45.18 16.83
C PHE A 63 1.68 -44.53 15.60
N VAL A 64 1.17 -44.76 14.38
CA VAL A 64 1.80 -44.26 13.14
C VAL A 64 0.90 -43.29 12.38
N LEU A 65 -0.37 -43.64 12.14
CA LEU A 65 -1.24 -42.84 11.28
C LEU A 65 -1.77 -41.59 11.99
N PHE A 66 -2.34 -41.76 13.19
CA PHE A 66 -2.88 -40.64 13.98
C PHE A 66 -1.87 -39.53 14.27
N PRO A 67 -0.62 -39.79 14.70
CA PRO A 67 0.33 -38.70 14.94
C PRO A 67 0.68 -37.95 13.65
N LYS A 68 0.83 -38.65 12.50
CA LYS A 68 1.09 -37.99 11.21
C LYS A 68 -0.09 -37.14 10.75
N LEU A 69 -1.32 -37.62 10.92
CA LEU A 69 -2.51 -36.87 10.57
C LEU A 69 -2.67 -35.62 11.45
N LYS A 70 -2.48 -35.76 12.76
CA LYS A 70 -2.50 -34.63 13.70
C LYS A 70 -1.44 -33.60 13.34
N GLN A 71 -0.21 -34.03 13.06
CA GLN A 71 0.87 -33.12 12.65
C GLN A 71 0.51 -32.36 11.36
N GLY A 72 -0.09 -33.02 10.37
CA GLY A 72 -0.53 -32.36 9.14
C GLY A 72 -1.64 -31.34 9.36
N MET A 73 -2.60 -31.64 10.24
CA MET A 73 -3.65 -30.70 10.63
C MET A 73 -3.08 -29.50 11.38
N ASP A 74 -2.27 -29.74 12.41
CA ASP A 74 -1.64 -28.70 13.22
C ASP A 74 -0.77 -27.78 12.33
N ALA A 75 0.00 -28.35 11.41
CA ALA A 75 0.81 -27.57 10.45
C ALA A 75 -0.05 -26.68 9.54
N ARG A 76 -1.21 -27.16 9.07
CA ARG A 76 -2.14 -26.34 8.28
C ARG A 76 -2.80 -25.25 9.10
N TYR A 77 -3.17 -25.53 10.35
CA TYR A 77 -3.74 -24.51 11.23
C TYR A 77 -2.72 -23.41 11.51
N GLU A 78 -1.47 -23.79 11.80
CA GLU A 78 -0.39 -22.84 12.03
C GLU A 78 -0.09 -22.02 10.77
N SER A 79 -0.03 -22.66 9.59
CA SER A 79 0.21 -21.93 8.34
C SER A 79 -0.90 -20.90 8.08
N ILE A 80 -2.17 -21.30 8.19
CA ILE A 80 -3.32 -20.41 7.99
C ILE A 80 -3.28 -19.25 8.99
N ARG A 81 -2.99 -19.53 10.26
CA ARG A 81 -2.88 -18.50 11.29
C ARG A 81 -1.76 -17.52 10.96
N SER A 82 -0.57 -18.03 10.62
CA SER A 82 0.58 -17.22 10.25
C SER A 82 0.33 -16.40 8.99
N ASP A 83 -0.40 -16.94 8.00
CA ASP A 83 -0.76 -16.22 6.76
C ASP A 83 -1.74 -15.09 7.06
N HIS A 84 -2.72 -15.30 7.96
CA HIS A 84 -3.62 -14.24 8.41
C HIS A 84 -2.89 -13.15 9.18
N GLU A 85 -2.05 -13.52 10.14
CA GLU A 85 -1.26 -12.57 10.93
C GLU A 85 -0.32 -11.75 10.03
N GLN A 86 0.34 -12.37 9.05
CA GLN A 86 1.17 -11.69 8.06
C GLN A 86 0.34 -10.76 7.16
N ALA A 87 -0.82 -11.21 6.67
CA ALA A 87 -1.69 -10.38 5.84
C ALA A 87 -2.20 -9.15 6.59
N ASP A 88 -2.56 -9.30 7.86
CA ASP A 88 -3.01 -8.18 8.69
C ASP A 88 -1.86 -7.23 9.03
N ALA A 89 -0.65 -7.75 9.31
CA ALA A 89 0.54 -6.94 9.48
C ALA A 89 0.89 -6.15 8.21
N MET A 90 0.82 -6.77 7.03
CA MET A 90 1.05 -6.10 5.75
C MET A 90 -0.01 -5.02 5.47
N ARG A 91 -1.29 -5.29 5.75
CA ARG A 91 -2.36 -4.30 5.62
C ARG A 91 -2.17 -3.12 6.58
N ALA A 92 -1.75 -3.40 7.82
CA ALA A 92 -1.47 -2.36 8.80
C ALA A 92 -0.28 -1.49 8.37
N ALA A 93 0.81 -2.12 7.92
CA ALA A 93 1.98 -1.42 7.40
C ALA A 93 1.65 -0.55 6.18
N ALA A 94 0.90 -1.08 5.20
CA ALA A 94 0.48 -0.33 4.03
C ALA A 94 -0.41 0.87 4.40
N ARG A 95 -1.34 0.71 5.35
CA ARG A 95 -2.16 1.83 5.85
C ARG A 95 -1.31 2.88 6.56
N ALA A 96 -0.30 2.47 7.33
CA ALA A 96 0.61 3.39 7.99
C ALA A 96 1.44 4.19 6.98
N GLU A 97 1.96 3.52 5.94
CA GLU A 97 2.71 4.16 4.86
C GLU A 97 1.85 5.17 4.07
N VAL A 98 0.60 4.81 3.76
CA VAL A 98 -0.34 5.74 3.12
C VAL A 98 -0.61 6.95 4.02
N ALA A 99 -0.85 6.74 5.30
CA ALA A 99 -1.08 7.84 6.25
C ALA A 99 0.15 8.76 6.36
N GLU A 100 1.36 8.20 6.38
CA GLU A 100 2.59 8.97 6.38
C GLU A 100 2.77 9.77 5.08
N TYR A 101 2.52 9.14 3.92
CA TYR A 101 2.60 9.80 2.63
C TYR A 101 1.57 10.93 2.49
N GLU A 102 0.33 10.72 2.96
CA GLU A 102 -0.70 11.76 3.01
C GLU A 102 -0.31 12.92 3.93
N ALA A 103 0.31 12.64 5.08
CA ALA A 103 0.82 13.66 5.99
C ALA A 103 1.97 14.47 5.33
N GLN A 104 2.90 13.79 4.65
CA GLN A 104 3.96 14.45 3.88
C GLN A 104 3.39 15.33 2.77
N LEU A 105 2.40 14.85 2.01
CA LEU A 105 1.71 15.62 0.98
C LEU A 105 1.00 16.85 1.57
N ALA A 106 0.36 16.72 2.73
CA ALA A 106 -0.29 17.85 3.40
C ALA A 106 0.75 18.90 3.83
N SER A 107 1.88 18.46 4.39
CA SER A 107 2.99 19.34 4.77
C SER A 107 3.56 20.09 3.56
N VAL A 108 3.85 19.38 2.46
CA VAL A 108 4.38 19.99 1.24
C VAL A 108 3.39 21.00 0.64
N LYS A 109 2.09 20.69 0.65
CA LYS A 109 1.06 21.64 0.19
C LYS A 109 1.00 22.90 1.06
N ALA A 110 1.12 22.74 2.39
CA ALA A 110 1.15 23.87 3.31
C ALA A 110 2.40 24.74 3.10
N GLU A 111 3.57 24.11 2.93
CA GLU A 111 4.82 24.81 2.64
C GLU A 111 4.78 25.54 1.30
N ALA A 112 4.26 24.89 0.25
CA ALA A 112 4.08 25.53 -1.06
C ALA A 112 3.14 26.73 -0.99
N ALA A 113 2.03 26.64 -0.24
CA ALA A 113 1.14 27.77 -0.01
C ALA A 113 1.86 28.91 0.73
N ALA A 114 2.63 28.60 1.76
CA ALA A 114 3.42 29.58 2.51
C ALA A 114 4.46 30.28 1.63
N ILE A 115 5.16 29.55 0.74
CA ILE A 115 6.12 30.13 -0.22
C ILE A 115 5.42 31.08 -1.18
N VAL A 116 4.26 30.68 -1.73
CA VAL A 116 3.48 31.51 -2.65
C VAL A 116 3.01 32.79 -1.96
N ASP A 117 2.52 32.69 -0.73
CA ASP A 117 2.05 33.86 0.03
C ASP A 117 3.20 34.78 0.43
N ALA A 118 4.36 34.24 0.83
CA ALA A 118 5.56 35.03 1.09
C ALA A 118 6.03 35.76 -0.18
N ALA A 119 6.07 35.08 -1.33
CA ALA A 119 6.44 35.69 -2.60
C ALA A 119 5.45 36.81 -3.02
N ARG A 120 4.15 36.62 -2.78
CA ARG A 120 3.13 37.66 -3.02
C ARG A 120 3.34 38.87 -2.14
N GLN A 121 3.60 38.68 -0.85
CA GLN A 121 3.86 39.78 0.08
C GLN A 121 5.12 40.56 -0.30
N GLN A 122 6.20 39.85 -0.67
CA GLN A 122 7.43 40.48 -1.14
C GLN A 122 7.19 41.29 -2.43
N LEU A 123 6.51 40.70 -3.41
CA LEU A 123 6.22 41.37 -4.68
C LEU A 123 5.35 42.63 -4.48
N GLU A 124 4.37 42.56 -3.59
CA GLU A 124 3.52 43.72 -3.29
C GLU A 124 4.33 44.82 -2.57
N GLY A 125 5.25 44.46 -1.67
CA GLY A 125 6.19 45.41 -1.06
C GLY A 125 7.08 46.10 -2.11
N GLU A 126 7.74 45.32 -2.96
CA GLU A 126 8.59 45.83 -4.05
C GLU A 126 7.79 46.71 -5.02
N ARG A 127 6.55 46.32 -5.34
CA ARG A 127 5.64 47.12 -6.18
C ARG A 127 5.32 48.47 -5.53
N GLN A 128 5.02 48.48 -4.23
CA GLN A 128 4.72 49.73 -3.51
C GLN A 128 5.93 50.65 -3.46
N GLU A 129 7.12 50.11 -3.19
CA GLU A 129 8.38 50.87 -3.21
C GLU A 129 8.71 51.41 -4.61
N ALA A 130 8.53 50.59 -5.65
CA ALA A 130 8.72 51.01 -7.04
C ALA A 130 7.75 52.14 -7.43
N LEU A 131 6.48 52.04 -7.04
CA LEU A 131 5.49 53.11 -7.28
C LEU A 131 5.81 54.38 -6.49
N ALA A 132 6.23 54.25 -5.23
CA ALA A 132 6.62 55.39 -4.40
C ALA A 132 7.84 56.12 -5.00
N SER A 133 8.86 55.39 -5.41
CA SER A 133 10.06 55.96 -6.03
C SER A 133 9.76 56.59 -7.40
N LEU A 134 8.90 55.97 -8.23
CA LEU A 134 8.44 56.56 -9.49
C LEU A 134 7.69 57.87 -9.25
N ASN A 135 6.76 57.90 -8.29
CA ASN A 135 5.99 59.10 -7.96
C ASN A 135 6.89 60.23 -7.45
N ALA A 136 7.89 59.92 -6.62
CA ALA A 136 8.87 60.89 -6.16
C ALA A 136 9.66 61.48 -7.34
N ARG A 137 10.18 60.63 -8.23
CA ARG A 137 10.90 61.08 -9.44
C ARG A 137 10.03 61.93 -10.35
N LEU A 138 8.77 61.56 -10.56
CA LEU A 138 7.82 62.36 -11.34
C LEU A 138 7.52 63.71 -10.69
N ALA A 139 7.46 63.78 -9.36
CA ALA A 139 7.28 65.04 -8.64
C ALA A 139 8.49 65.96 -8.82
N ASP A 140 9.71 65.41 -8.69
CA ASP A 140 10.96 66.15 -8.89
C ASP A 140 11.09 66.67 -10.33
N GLU A 141 10.81 65.81 -11.33
CA GLU A 141 10.86 66.19 -12.74
C GLU A 141 9.82 67.26 -13.08
N ARG A 142 8.61 67.17 -12.51
CA ARG A 142 7.59 68.22 -12.67
C ARG A 142 8.00 69.53 -12.01
N ALA A 143 8.63 69.49 -10.84
CA ALA A 143 9.13 70.70 -10.17
C ALA A 143 10.25 71.36 -10.98
N ALA A 144 11.19 70.57 -11.52
CA ALA A 144 12.25 71.06 -12.39
C ALA A 144 11.69 71.67 -13.68
N ALA A 145 10.76 70.98 -14.35
CA ALA A 145 10.12 71.48 -15.56
C ALA A 145 9.31 72.76 -15.29
N ALA A 146 8.66 72.89 -14.14
CA ALA A 146 7.96 74.11 -13.75
C ALA A 146 8.94 75.29 -13.55
N ALA A 147 10.06 75.06 -12.85
CA ALA A 147 11.10 76.06 -12.66
C ALA A 147 11.74 76.50 -14.00
N GLU A 148 12.00 75.56 -14.92
CA GLU A 148 12.51 75.87 -16.25
C GLU A 148 11.50 76.69 -17.07
N ASN A 149 10.21 76.34 -17.01
CA ASN A 149 9.16 77.13 -17.67
C ASN A 149 9.08 78.55 -17.11
N ASP A 150 9.18 78.72 -15.79
CA ASP A 150 9.14 80.05 -15.17
C ASP A 150 10.37 80.89 -15.53
N ALA A 151 11.56 80.27 -15.58
CA ALA A 151 12.79 80.93 -16.03
C ALA A 151 12.71 81.32 -17.52
N ALA A 152 12.22 80.42 -18.39
CA ALA A 152 12.02 80.71 -19.81
C ALA A 152 11.01 81.85 -20.02
N ARG A 153 9.90 81.85 -19.27
CA ARG A 153 8.92 82.94 -19.28
C ARG A 153 9.51 84.26 -18.80
N ALA A 154 10.34 84.25 -17.78
CA ALA A 154 11.05 85.45 -17.32
C ALA A 154 11.98 85.99 -18.41
N ALA A 155 12.81 85.14 -19.02
CA ALA A 155 13.71 85.53 -20.09
C ALA A 155 12.96 86.08 -21.33
N VAL A 156 11.84 85.47 -21.71
CA VAL A 156 10.99 85.96 -22.81
C VAL A 156 10.40 87.33 -22.47
N ARG A 157 9.96 87.55 -21.23
CA ARG A 157 9.48 88.88 -20.78
C ARG A 157 10.58 89.94 -20.88
N ASP A 158 11.80 89.62 -20.44
CA ASP A 158 12.94 90.54 -20.52
C ASP A 158 13.27 90.90 -21.98
N GLN A 159 13.25 89.90 -22.88
CA GLN A 159 13.44 90.13 -24.32
C GLN A 159 12.34 90.99 -24.93
N ILE A 160 11.08 90.75 -24.59
CA ILE A 160 9.94 91.56 -25.05
C ILE A 160 10.09 92.99 -24.54
N GLN A 161 10.45 93.19 -23.27
CA GLN A 161 10.67 94.51 -22.69
C GLN A 161 11.79 95.27 -23.41
N SER A 162 12.91 94.60 -23.69
CA SER A 162 14.03 95.18 -24.46
C SER A 162 13.59 95.58 -25.88
N ALA A 163 12.90 94.68 -26.60
CA ALA A 163 12.44 94.94 -27.95
C ALA A 163 11.42 96.09 -28.02
N VAL A 164 10.51 96.16 -27.05
CA VAL A 164 9.53 97.25 -26.95
C VAL A 164 10.21 98.57 -26.61
N ALA A 165 11.20 98.57 -25.72
CA ALA A 165 11.98 99.77 -25.41
C ALA A 165 12.74 100.29 -26.64
N ASP A 166 13.34 99.40 -27.44
CA ASP A 166 14.03 99.76 -28.69
C ASP A 166 13.06 100.39 -29.71
N VAL A 167 11.89 99.75 -29.93
CA VAL A 167 10.86 100.26 -30.85
C VAL A 167 10.29 101.60 -30.37
N ALA A 168 9.96 101.71 -29.08
CA ALA A 168 9.42 102.94 -28.50
C ALA A 168 10.44 104.09 -28.50
N GLY A 169 11.70 103.80 -28.19
CA GLY A 169 12.80 104.76 -28.25
C GLY A 169 12.99 105.32 -29.65
N ARG A 170 13.02 104.43 -30.66
CA ARG A 170 13.17 104.83 -32.06
C ARG A 170 11.96 105.60 -32.60
N ALA A 171 10.74 105.20 -32.22
CA ALA A 171 9.53 105.93 -32.56
C ALA A 171 9.48 107.32 -31.90
N GLY A 172 9.91 107.44 -30.64
CA GLY A 172 9.99 108.70 -29.91
C GLY A 172 11.01 109.68 -30.52
N GLU A 173 12.17 109.18 -30.95
CA GLU A 173 13.18 109.97 -31.66
C GLU A 173 12.65 110.49 -33.00
N LEU A 174 11.97 109.64 -33.78
CA LEU A 174 11.35 110.03 -35.05
C LEU A 174 10.26 111.10 -34.88
N ALA A 175 9.46 111.02 -33.81
CA ALA A 175 8.35 111.96 -33.57
C ALA A 175 8.80 113.33 -33.03
N THR A 176 9.88 113.37 -32.23
CA THR A 176 10.31 114.58 -31.51
C THR A 176 11.58 115.21 -32.09
N GLY A 177 12.30 114.51 -32.97
CA GLY A 177 13.57 114.94 -33.55
C GLY A 177 14.74 114.97 -32.56
N ARG A 178 14.57 114.43 -31.34
CA ARG A 178 15.61 114.27 -30.33
C ARG A 178 15.55 112.88 -29.71
N ALA A 179 16.71 112.30 -29.41
CA ALA A 179 16.79 111.01 -28.73
C ALA A 179 16.21 111.11 -27.30
N PRO A 180 15.17 110.33 -26.96
CA PRO A 180 14.65 110.26 -25.61
C PRO A 180 15.66 109.59 -24.67
N SER A 181 15.72 110.02 -23.41
CA SER A 181 16.61 109.43 -22.40
C SER A 181 16.18 108.00 -22.06
N ALA A 182 17.14 107.06 -22.03
CA ALA A 182 16.91 105.64 -21.80
C ALA A 182 16.13 105.33 -20.50
N ASP A 183 16.37 106.09 -19.43
CA ASP A 183 15.69 105.93 -18.13
C ASP A 183 14.21 106.28 -18.14
N VAL A 184 13.77 107.13 -19.08
CA VAL A 184 12.34 107.49 -19.22
C VAL A 184 11.62 106.43 -20.03
N VAL A 185 12.24 105.95 -21.12
CA VAL A 185 11.70 104.87 -21.95
C VAL A 185 11.54 103.59 -21.13
N SER A 186 12.57 103.20 -20.37
CA SER A 186 12.51 101.99 -19.53
C SER A 186 11.43 102.08 -18.45
N ARG A 187 11.26 103.24 -17.80
CA ARG A 187 10.25 103.46 -16.76
C ARG A 187 8.83 103.38 -17.32
N VAL A 188 8.56 104.03 -18.46
CA VAL A 188 7.24 104.01 -19.10
C VAL A 188 6.89 102.61 -19.62
N VAL A 189 7.85 101.91 -20.24
CA VAL A 189 7.64 100.52 -20.69
C VAL A 189 7.34 99.61 -19.50
N ASN A 190 8.07 99.74 -18.39
CA ASN A 190 7.80 98.97 -17.17
C ASN A 190 6.41 99.26 -16.60
N GLU A 191 5.99 100.52 -16.57
CA GLU A 191 4.68 100.93 -16.05
C GLU A 191 3.53 100.42 -16.93
N VAL A 192 3.72 100.38 -18.26
CA VAL A 192 2.74 99.83 -19.20
C VAL A 192 2.68 98.30 -19.15
N MET A 193 3.82 97.63 -19.04
CA MET A 193 3.90 96.16 -18.96
C MET A 193 3.44 95.59 -17.62
N ALA A 194 3.46 96.40 -16.56
CA ALA A 194 2.97 96.02 -15.23
C ALA A 194 1.44 96.18 -15.08
N ARG A 195 0.75 96.74 -16.07
CA ARG A 195 -0.68 97.04 -16.06
C ARG A 195 -1.50 95.92 -16.72
#